data_AF-A0A023EZ26-F1
#
_entry.id   AF-A0A023EZ26-F1
#
_cell.length_a   1.000
_cell.length_b   1.000
_cell.length_c   1.000
_cell.angle_alpha   90.00
_cell.angle_beta   90.00
_cell.angle_gamma   90.00
#
_symmetry.space_group_name_H-M   'P 1'
#
loop_
_entity.id
_entity.type
_entity.pdbx_description
1 polymer ?
#
loop_
_entity_poly.entity_id
_entity_poly.type
_entity_poly.pdbx_seq_one_letter_code
_entity_poly.pdbx_strand_id
1 'polypeptide(L)'
;MESLGSIKLINVSIKAAPYSSIKALHKLIFEKEADGPSRSRIINFTGFDFTVESDRWKEKVKFITNNLSLGEVISVCNILLLNCDGNKDKLIKDILEALMSIETLKSAIVRDPDDEEDNLQNDDDDFYAENCNHKKNFKYACTNTNSEDNKCLT
;
A
#
# COMPACT_ATOMS: atom_id res chain seq x y z
N MET A 1 11.27 -14.34 14.04
CA MET A 1 11.68 -13.45 12.94
C MET A 1 10.97 -12.13 13.18
N GLU A 2 11.71 -11.03 13.22
CA GLU A 2 11.06 -9.72 13.29
C GLU A 2 10.40 -9.42 11.94
N SER A 3 9.23 -8.79 11.97
CA SER A 3 8.50 -8.34 10.78
C SER A 3 8.21 -6.84 10.86
N LEU A 4 7.83 -6.22 9.75
CA LEU A 4 7.37 -4.81 9.72
C LEU A 4 6.29 -4.55 10.79
N GLY A 5 5.36 -5.49 10.95
CA GLY A 5 4.28 -5.41 11.93
C GLY A 5 4.73 -5.45 13.40
N SER A 6 5.96 -5.90 13.66
CA SER A 6 6.53 -5.95 15.01
C SER A 6 6.93 -4.56 15.52
N ILE A 7 7.09 -3.58 14.64
CA ILE A 7 7.37 -2.19 15.00
C ILE A 7 6.03 -1.46 15.20
N LYS A 8 5.71 -1.09 16.44
CA LYS A 8 4.39 -0.51 16.80
C LYS A 8 4.02 0.68 15.90
N LEU A 9 4.93 1.65 15.76
CA LEU A 9 4.71 2.87 14.96
C LEU A 9 4.43 2.57 13.48
N ILE A 10 5.22 1.69 12.88
CA ILE A 10 5.06 1.31 11.47
C ILE A 10 3.77 0.51 11.28
N ASN A 11 3.43 -0.38 12.20
CA ASN A 11 2.17 -1.13 12.13
C ASN A 11 0.95 -0.20 12.18
N VAL A 12 0.97 0.81 13.07
CA VAL A 12 -0.06 1.84 13.15
C VAL A 12 -0.11 2.66 11.85
N SER A 13 1.05 3.09 11.35
CA SER A 13 1.16 3.82 10.07
C SER A 13 0.61 3.02 8.89
N ILE A 14 0.93 1.72 8.78
CA ILE A 14 0.42 0.83 7.72
C ILE A 14 -1.11 0.67 7.82
N LYS A 15 -1.66 0.53 9.02
CA LYS A 15 -3.11 0.40 9.20
C LYS A 15 -3.85 1.66 8.76
N ALA A 16 -3.33 2.82 9.13
CA ALA A 16 -3.96 4.10 8.82
C ALA A 16 -3.64 4.66 7.43
N ALA A 17 -2.65 4.11 6.74
CA ALA A 17 -2.27 4.59 5.42
C ALA A 17 -3.39 4.39 4.39
N PRO A 18 -3.58 5.36 3.48
CA PRO A 18 -4.58 5.23 2.43
C PRO A 18 -4.23 4.08 1.48
N TYR A 19 -5.26 3.50 0.86
CA TYR A 19 -5.11 2.34 -0.03
C TYR A 19 -4.09 2.57 -1.15
N SER A 20 -4.01 3.78 -1.72
CA SER A 20 -3.04 4.12 -2.75
C SER A 20 -1.59 3.98 -2.28
N SER A 21 -1.28 4.41 -1.05
CA SER A 21 0.05 4.29 -0.47
C SER A 21 0.38 2.84 -0.09
N ILE A 22 -0.61 2.08 0.41
CA ILE A 22 -0.48 0.64 0.63
C ILE A 22 -0.22 -0.10 -0.67
N LYS A 23 -0.90 0.28 -1.75
CA LYS A 23 -0.69 -0.28 -3.08
C LYS A 23 0.74 -0.03 -3.58
N ALA A 24 1.26 1.19 -3.40
CA ALA A 24 2.63 1.52 -3.74
C ALA A 24 3.65 0.71 -2.91
N LEU A 25 3.43 0.58 -1.60
CA LEU A 25 4.28 -0.22 -0.72
C LEU A 25 4.27 -1.72 -1.08
N HIS A 26 3.09 -2.28 -1.35
CA HIS A 26 2.96 -3.67 -1.80
C HIS A 26 3.71 -3.89 -3.12
N LYS A 27 3.55 -2.98 -4.09
CA LYS A 27 4.25 -3.06 -5.37
C LYS A 27 5.75 -2.96 -5.22
N LEU A 28 6.25 -2.11 -4.32
CA LEU A 28 7.67 -1.98 -4.03
C LEU A 28 8.24 -3.26 -3.42
N ILE A 29 7.57 -3.84 -2.42
CA ILE A 29 8.05 -5.04 -1.71
C ILE A 29 7.98 -6.28 -2.61
N PHE A 30 6.81 -6.54 -3.20
CA PHE A 30 6.51 -7.81 -3.87
C PHE A 30 6.58 -7.79 -5.39
N GLU A 31 6.85 -6.62 -6.01
CA GLU A 31 6.87 -6.44 -7.48
C GLU A 31 5.55 -6.86 -8.15
N LYS A 32 4.45 -6.80 -7.39
CA LYS A 32 3.12 -7.21 -7.81
C LYS A 32 2.10 -6.14 -7.46
N GLU A 33 1.09 -6.02 -8.30
CA GLU A 33 -0.08 -5.22 -7.99
C GLU A 33 -0.74 -5.70 -6.68
N ALA A 34 -1.26 -4.75 -5.91
CA ALA A 34 -1.96 -5.02 -4.68
C ALA A 34 -3.28 -5.78 -4.94
N ASP A 35 -3.56 -6.77 -4.10
CA ASP A 35 -4.83 -7.48 -4.03
C ASP A 35 -5.42 -7.38 -2.59
N GLY A 36 -6.59 -8.00 -2.36
CA GLY A 36 -7.35 -7.87 -1.10
C GLY A 36 -6.52 -7.99 0.20
N PRO A 37 -5.63 -8.97 0.39
CA PRO A 37 -4.84 -9.11 1.62
C PRO A 37 -3.51 -8.34 1.64
N SER A 38 -3.39 -7.24 0.89
CA SER A 38 -2.11 -6.50 0.76
C SER A 38 -1.53 -6.02 2.09
N ARG A 39 -2.36 -5.46 2.99
CA ARG A 39 -1.91 -4.99 4.32
C ARG A 39 -1.33 -6.14 5.15
N SER A 40 -2.03 -7.26 5.22
CA SER A 40 -1.58 -8.45 5.97
C SER A 40 -0.25 -8.99 5.47
N ARG A 41 0.02 -8.94 4.16
CA ARG A 41 1.32 -9.38 3.62
C ARG A 41 2.44 -8.41 3.95
N ILE A 42 2.18 -7.10 3.86
CA ILE A 42 3.16 -6.07 4.24
C ILE A 42 3.53 -6.20 5.72
N ILE A 43 2.55 -6.37 6.61
CA ILE A 43 2.78 -6.53 8.06
C ILE A 43 3.66 -7.74 8.37
N ASN A 44 3.52 -8.82 7.60
CA ASN A 44 4.30 -10.06 7.77
C ASN A 44 5.64 -10.04 7.00
N PHE A 45 5.99 -8.95 6.33
CA PHE A 45 7.27 -8.84 5.62
C PHE A 45 8.44 -8.81 6.62
N THR A 46 9.43 -9.67 6.42
CA THR A 46 10.58 -9.85 7.32
C THR A 46 11.87 -9.20 6.83
N GLY A 47 11.80 -8.44 5.74
CA GLY A 47 12.94 -7.80 5.10
C GLY A 47 13.42 -8.55 3.85
N PHE A 48 14.28 -7.88 3.08
CA PHE A 48 14.87 -8.46 1.87
C PHE A 48 16.02 -9.43 2.18
N ASP A 49 16.18 -10.44 1.34
CA ASP A 49 17.22 -11.47 1.48
C ASP A 49 18.54 -11.15 0.74
N PHE A 50 18.62 -9.98 0.10
CA PHE A 50 19.77 -9.55 -0.69
C PHE A 50 20.59 -8.49 0.05
N THR A 51 21.83 -8.26 -0.42
CA THR A 51 22.75 -7.24 0.11
C THR A 51 22.79 -5.99 -0.76
N VAL A 52 23.26 -4.87 -0.20
CA VAL A 52 23.46 -3.60 -0.92
C VAL A 52 24.41 -3.86 -2.10
N GLU A 53 24.18 -3.19 -3.22
CA GLU A 53 24.99 -3.31 -4.46
C GLU A 53 25.00 -4.70 -5.14
N SER A 54 24.25 -5.68 -4.62
CA SER A 54 24.03 -6.97 -5.31
C SER A 54 23.24 -6.80 -6.61
N ASP A 55 23.32 -7.78 -7.51
CA ASP A 55 22.57 -7.74 -8.77
C ASP A 55 21.05 -7.63 -8.53
N ARG A 56 20.53 -8.36 -7.54
CA ARG A 56 19.12 -8.27 -7.10
C ARG A 56 18.77 -6.88 -6.59
N TRP A 57 19.65 -6.25 -5.81
CA TRP A 57 19.44 -4.88 -5.34
C TRP A 57 19.39 -3.90 -6.52
N LYS A 58 20.30 -4.03 -7.50
CA LYS A 58 20.33 -3.18 -8.70
C LYS A 58 19.09 -3.36 -9.57
N GLU A 59 18.63 -4.60 -9.73
CA GLU A 59 17.37 -4.92 -10.40
C GLU A 59 16.17 -4.31 -9.67
N LYS A 60 16.14 -4.40 -8.34
CA LYS A 60 15.09 -3.80 -7.50
C LYS A 60 15.05 -2.29 -7.64
N VAL A 61 16.20 -1.61 -7.59
CA VAL A 61 16.31 -0.16 -7.81
C VAL A 61 15.73 0.20 -9.19
N LYS A 62 16.17 -0.49 -10.26
CA LYS A 62 15.67 -0.26 -11.62
C LYS A 62 14.15 -0.48 -11.72
N PHE A 63 13.64 -1.55 -11.10
CA PHE A 63 12.22 -1.84 -11.07
C PHE A 63 11.44 -0.68 -10.46
N ILE A 64 11.84 -0.21 -9.27
CA ILE A 64 11.14 0.87 -8.56
C ILE A 64 11.22 2.17 -9.35
N THR A 65 12.39 2.51 -9.88
CA THR A 65 12.59 3.72 -10.69
C THR A 65 11.64 3.76 -11.90
N ASN A 66 11.39 2.61 -12.53
CA ASN A 66 10.55 2.53 -13.74
C ASN A 66 9.05 2.37 -13.44
N ASN A 67 8.68 1.82 -12.28
CA ASN A 67 7.29 1.40 -12.01
C ASN A 67 6.56 2.22 -10.96
N LEU A 68 7.28 3.05 -10.18
CA LEU A 68 6.70 3.96 -9.19
C LEU A 68 7.05 5.40 -9.55
N SER A 69 6.11 6.31 -9.33
CA SER A 69 6.30 7.75 -9.39
C SER A 69 7.03 8.29 -8.16
N LEU A 70 7.57 9.51 -8.24
CA LEU A 70 8.17 10.17 -7.06
C LEU A 70 7.16 10.31 -5.91
N GLY A 71 5.90 10.64 -6.20
CA GLY A 71 4.86 10.77 -5.18
C GLY A 71 4.57 9.44 -4.47
N GLU A 72 4.59 8.32 -5.21
CA GLU A 72 4.46 6.98 -4.62
C GLU A 72 5.67 6.62 -3.74
N VAL A 73 6.89 6.94 -4.18
CA VAL A 73 8.11 6.74 -3.39
C VAL A 73 8.07 7.55 -2.08
N ILE A 74 7.65 8.82 -2.15
CA ILE A 74 7.47 9.68 -0.96
C ILE A 74 6.39 9.09 -0.05
N SER A 75 5.28 8.62 -0.60
CA SER A 75 4.21 8.00 0.18
C SER A 75 4.70 6.76 0.94
N VAL A 76 5.54 5.93 0.31
CA VAL A 76 6.17 4.78 0.96
C VAL A 76 7.13 5.22 2.07
N CYS A 77 7.97 6.22 1.79
CA CYS A 77 8.88 6.79 2.78
C CYS A 77 8.13 7.29 4.03
N ASN A 78 6.98 7.96 3.84
CA ASN A 78 6.11 8.40 4.92
C ASN A 78 5.51 7.24 5.71
N ILE A 79 5.07 6.15 5.06
CA ILE A 79 4.55 4.97 5.79
C ILE A 79 5.63 4.38 6.70
N LEU A 80 6.86 4.30 6.20
CA LEU A 80 8.00 3.74 6.93
C LEU A 80 8.60 4.73 7.95
N LEU A 81 8.04 5.93 8.07
CA LEU A 81 8.50 6.99 8.99
C LEU A 81 9.98 7.37 8.79
N LEU A 82 10.45 7.29 7.54
CA LEU A 82 11.81 7.65 7.14
C LEU A 82 11.89 9.12 6.75
N ASN A 83 13.11 9.65 6.67
CA ASN A 83 13.32 10.99 6.15
C ASN A 83 13.13 11.01 4.62
N CYS A 84 12.21 11.83 4.12
CA CYS A 84 11.89 11.91 2.70
C CYS A 84 12.63 13.06 2.00
N ASP A 85 13.90 13.26 2.34
CA ASP A 85 14.75 14.31 1.80
C ASP A 85 15.63 13.84 0.64
N GLY A 86 15.42 14.44 -0.53
CA GLY A 86 16.33 14.32 -1.67
C GLY A 86 15.63 14.02 -2.99
N ASN A 87 16.41 13.50 -3.94
CA ASN A 87 15.89 13.07 -5.22
C ASN A 87 15.33 11.64 -5.16
N LYS A 88 14.56 11.26 -6.19
CA LYS A 88 13.90 9.95 -6.28
C LYS A 88 14.88 8.79 -6.06
N ASP A 89 16.07 8.84 -6.66
CA ASP A 89 17.04 7.74 -6.59
C ASP A 89 17.60 7.56 -5.18
N LYS A 90 17.87 8.66 -4.47
CA LYS A 90 18.30 8.61 -3.08
C LYS A 90 17.22 7.98 -2.19
N LEU A 91 15.97 8.44 -2.32
CA LEU A 91 14.84 7.90 -1.56
C LEU A 91 14.66 6.40 -1.78
N ILE A 92 14.79 5.93 -3.02
CA ILE A 92 14.69 4.50 -3.35
C ILE A 92 15.77 3.70 -2.61
N LYS A 93 17.01 4.19 -2.59
CA LYS A 93 18.12 3.51 -1.89
C LYS A 93 17.88 3.48 -0.39
N ASP A 94 17.51 4.62 0.19
CA ASP A 94 17.25 4.74 1.64
C ASP A 94 16.11 3.80 2.08
N ILE A 95 15.02 3.72 1.29
CA ILE A 95 13.91 2.78 1.54
C ILE A 95 14.38 1.33 1.45
N LEU A 96 15.16 0.97 0.41
CA LEU A 96 15.63 -0.40 0.24
C LEU A 96 16.56 -0.81 1.38
N GLU A 97 17.51 0.04 1.74
CA GLU A 97 18.44 -0.22 2.84
C GLU A 97 17.70 -0.39 4.18
N ALA A 98 16.69 0.43 4.44
CA ALA A 98 15.84 0.27 5.62
C ALA A 98 15.04 -1.05 5.59
N LEU A 99 14.52 -1.45 4.42
CA LEU A 99 13.75 -2.69 4.26
C LEU A 99 14.62 -3.96 4.16
N MET A 100 15.95 -3.85 4.15
CA MET A 100 16.84 -5.02 4.20
C MET A 100 16.95 -5.62 5.59
N SER A 101 16.85 -4.80 6.64
CA SER A 101 16.88 -5.27 8.03
C SER A 101 15.91 -4.49 8.89
N ILE A 102 15.00 -5.21 9.56
CA ILE A 102 14.02 -4.63 10.48
C ILE A 102 14.69 -3.87 11.63
N GLU A 103 15.88 -4.31 12.06
CA GLU A 103 16.65 -3.63 13.11
C GLU A 103 17.19 -2.28 12.63
N THR A 104 17.67 -2.22 11.39
CA THR A 104 18.12 -0.97 10.76
C THR A 104 16.95 -0.02 10.57
N LEU A 105 15.78 -0.54 10.17
CA LEU A 105 14.55 0.25 10.04
C LEU A 105 14.17 0.92 11.37
N LYS A 106 14.17 0.19 12.49
CA LYS A 106 13.90 0.77 13.82
C LYS A 106 14.81 1.95 14.14
N SER A 107 16.08 1.87 13.74
CA SER A 107 17.08 2.91 13.98
C SER A 107 16.96 4.09 13.01
N ALA A 108 16.28 3.91 11.88
CA ALA A 108 16.12 4.91 10.82
C ALA A 108 14.80 5.72 10.96
N ILE A 109 13.89 5.30 11.84
CA ILE A 109 12.64 6.02 12.12
C ILE A 109 12.98 7.39 12.71
N VAL A 110 12.45 8.44 12.09
CA VAL A 110 12.75 9.84 12.46
C VAL A 110 11.66 10.45 13.35
N ARG A 111 10.54 9.74 13.56
CA ARG A 111 9.49 10.15 14.50
C ARG A 111 9.70 9.51 15.86
N ASP A 112 9.60 10.31 16.91
CA ASP A 112 9.79 9.83 18.28
C ASP A 112 8.74 8.76 18.62
N PRO A 113 9.12 7.64 19.25
CA PRO A 113 8.17 6.61 19.68
C PRO A 113 7.19 7.05 20.76
N ASP A 114 7.49 8.17 21.42
CA ASP A 114 6.69 8.78 22.49
C ASP A 114 5.78 9.91 21.98
N ASP A 115 5.87 10.31 20.71
CA ASP A 115 4.87 11.20 20.13
C ASP A 115 3.55 10.42 19.98
N GLU A 116 2.60 10.87 20.77
CA GLU A 116 1.42 10.15 21.22
C GLU A 116 0.62 9.47 20.11
N GLU A 117 -0.07 8.42 20.55
CA GLU A 117 -1.07 7.61 19.87
C GLU A 117 -2.26 8.46 19.42
N ASP A 118 -2.03 9.45 18.55
CA ASP A 118 -3.05 10.39 18.13
C ASP A 118 -3.90 9.74 17.04
N ASN A 119 -4.99 9.11 17.51
CA ASN A 119 -6.29 8.99 16.84
C ASN A 119 -6.24 8.80 15.32
N LEU A 120 -5.61 7.72 14.85
CA LEU A 120 -5.87 7.22 13.51
C LEU A 120 -7.20 6.46 13.56
N GLN A 121 -8.31 7.21 13.52
CA GLN A 121 -9.65 6.68 13.32
C GLN A 121 -9.64 5.85 12.03
N ASN A 122 -9.79 4.53 12.21
CA ASN A 122 -9.99 3.60 11.12
C ASN A 122 -11.43 3.79 10.61
N ASP A 123 -11.61 4.56 9.55
CA ASP A 123 -12.75 4.36 8.63
C ASP A 123 -12.32 3.33 7.57
N ASP A 124 -12.10 2.09 8.00
CA ASP A 124 -12.03 0.94 7.08
C ASP A 124 -13.48 0.56 6.71
N ASP A 125 -14.06 1.29 5.76
CA ASP A 125 -15.12 0.77 4.89
C ASP A 125 -14.47 -0.09 3.79
N ASP A 126 -13.76 -1.15 4.18
CA ASP A 126 -13.34 -2.23 3.27
C ASP A 126 -14.54 -3.17 3.05
N PHE A 127 -15.53 -2.69 2.28
CA PHE A 127 -16.57 -3.54 1.71
C PHE A 127 -15.93 -4.42 0.63
N TYR A 128 -15.59 -5.66 1.01
CA TYR A 128 -15.19 -6.72 0.10
C TYR A 128 -16.33 -7.04 -0.88
N ALA A 129 -16.37 -6.36 -2.03
CA ALA A 129 -17.09 -6.85 -3.20
C ALA A 129 -16.23 -7.90 -3.92
N GLU A 130 -16.19 -9.11 -3.37
CA GLU A 130 -15.67 -10.28 -4.09
C GLU A 130 -16.60 -10.60 -5.26
N ASN A 131 -16.05 -10.57 -6.47
CA ASN A 131 -16.79 -10.77 -7.71
C ASN A 131 -16.83 -12.26 -8.11
N CYS A 132 -17.99 -12.68 -8.62
CA CYS A 132 -18.25 -13.74 -9.62
C CYS A 132 -18.65 -15.19 -9.24
N ASN A 133 -19.90 -15.49 -9.64
CA ASN A 133 -20.38 -16.68 -10.35
C ASN A 133 -20.73 -17.97 -9.58
N HIS A 134 -22.00 -18.08 -9.16
CA HIS A 134 -22.73 -19.36 -9.21
C HIS A 134 -23.93 -19.25 -10.16
N LYS A 135 -23.97 -20.15 -11.15
CA LYS A 135 -24.97 -20.20 -12.23
C LYS A 135 -26.37 -20.59 -11.72
N LYS A 136 -27.37 -20.13 -12.49
CA LYS A 136 -28.77 -20.62 -12.65
C LYS A 136 -29.81 -20.04 -11.68
N ASN A 137 -30.55 -19.03 -12.13
CA ASN A 137 -31.87 -19.23 -12.74
C ASN A 137 -32.51 -17.89 -13.15
N PHE A 138 -33.16 -17.96 -14.31
CA PHE A 138 -33.91 -16.90 -14.96
C PHE A 138 -35.07 -16.37 -14.12
N LYS A 139 -35.47 -15.13 -14.48
CA LYS A 139 -36.63 -14.34 -14.03
C LYS A 139 -36.45 -13.69 -12.67
N TYR A 140 -36.24 -12.37 -12.65
CA TYR A 140 -37.32 -11.40 -12.36
C TYR A 140 -37.02 -10.09 -13.10
N ALA A 141 -38.08 -9.44 -13.56
CA ALA A 141 -38.08 -8.32 -14.48
C ALA A 141 -37.64 -7.01 -13.82
N CYS A 142 -36.70 -6.29 -14.46
CA CYS A 142 -36.52 -4.87 -14.23
C CYS A 142 -37.42 -4.11 -15.20
N THR A 143 -38.58 -3.64 -14.73
CA THR A 143 -39.31 -2.56 -15.43
C THR A 143 -38.78 -1.23 -14.91
N ASN A 144 -37.90 -0.61 -15.68
CA ASN A 144 -37.66 0.82 -15.53
C ASN A 144 -37.69 1.46 -16.92
N THR A 145 -38.88 1.92 -17.30
CA THR A 145 -39.10 2.79 -18.45
C THR A 145 -40.03 3.89 -17.98
N ASN A 146 -39.49 5.07 -17.71
CA ASN A 146 -40.26 6.30 -17.89
C ASN A 146 -39.44 7.19 -18.82
N SER A 147 -39.74 6.99 -20.10
CA SER A 147 -39.47 7.90 -21.20
C SER A 147 -40.25 9.18 -20.93
N GLU A 148 -39.57 10.31 -21.00
CA GLU A 148 -40.22 11.59 -21.29
C GLU A 148 -40.82 11.55 -22.72
N ASP A 149 -41.77 12.46 -22.95
CA ASP A 149 -42.34 12.89 -24.22
C ASP A 149 -43.67 12.28 -24.75
N ASN A 150 -44.72 13.07 -24.47
CA ASN A 150 -45.72 13.59 -25.40
C ASN A 150 -47.11 12.91 -25.57
N LYS A 151 -48.09 13.61 -24.98
CA LYS A 151 -49.30 14.19 -25.62
C LYS A 151 -50.53 13.28 -25.80
N CYS A 152 -51.62 13.64 -25.11
CA CYS A 152 -52.97 13.52 -25.66
C CYS A 152 -53.83 14.72 -25.24
N LEU A 153 -54.44 15.35 -26.25
CA LEU A 153 -55.34 16.50 -26.21
C LEU A 153 -56.72 16.09 -25.68
N THR A 154 -57.42 17.05 -25.07
CA THR A 154 -58.88 17.04 -24.88
C THR A 154 -59.56 17.74 -26.04
#